data_AF-F5W2B1-F1
#
_entry.id   AF-F5W2B1-F1
#
_cell.length_a   1.000
_cell.length_b   1.000
_cell.length_c   1.000
_cell.angle_alpha   90.00
_cell.angle_beta   90.00
_cell.angle_gamma   90.00
#
_symmetry.space_group_name_H-M   'P 1'
#
loop_
_entity.id
_entity.type
_entity.pdbx_description
1 polymer ?
#
loop_
_entity_poly.entity_id
_entity_poly.type
_entity_poly.pdbx_seq_one_letter_code
_entity_poly.pdbx_strand_id
1 'polypeptide(L)'
;MAKFLTDKKLAGSILLVILLWISAILWNFDISIGRFNINWLYFVFFKLLPALGILYIFLAFLLKKWWLILIGLACLFSFFISMFLGYLFLGP
;
A
#
# COMPACT_ATOMS: atom_id res chain seq x y z
N MET A 1 -5.58 -8.09 27.49
CA MET A 1 -6.31 -8.58 26.30
C MET A 1 -6.25 -7.64 25.08
N ALA A 2 -6.23 -6.31 25.27
CA ALA A 2 -6.21 -5.33 24.16
C ALA A 2 -4.98 -5.42 23.22
N LYS A 3 -3.79 -5.80 23.73
CA LYS A 3 -2.56 -5.93 22.93
C LYS A 3 -2.69 -6.94 21.77
N PHE A 4 -3.28 -8.10 22.03
CA PHE A 4 -3.45 -9.17 21.03
C PHE A 4 -4.40 -8.81 19.89
N LEU A 5 -5.45 -8.03 20.18
CA LEU A 5 -6.37 -7.55 19.15
C LEU A 5 -5.70 -6.54 18.21
N THR A 6 -4.83 -5.69 18.74
CA THR A 6 -4.04 -4.75 17.95
C THR A 6 -3.06 -5.48 17.04
N ASP A 7 -2.34 -6.49 17.53
CA ASP A 7 -1.34 -7.20 16.72
C ASP A 7 -1.98 -8.06 15.62
N LYS A 8 -3.12 -8.74 15.88
CA LYS A 8 -3.88 -9.44 14.83
C LYS A 8 -4.45 -8.50 13.77
N LYS A 9 -5.01 -7.36 14.18
CA LYS A 9 -5.53 -6.35 13.24
C LYS A 9 -4.42 -5.73 12.40
N LEU A 10 -3.25 -5.49 13.01
CA LEU A 10 -2.07 -4.97 12.33
C LEU A 10 -1.54 -5.96 11.28
N ALA A 11 -1.45 -7.26 11.65
CA ALA A 11 -1.06 -8.30 10.72
C ALA A 11 -2.04 -8.39 9.53
N GLY A 12 -3.34 -8.33 9.80
CA GLY A 12 -4.37 -8.30 8.75
C GLY A 12 -4.27 -7.08 7.84
N SER A 13 -4.00 -5.90 8.40
CA SER A 13 -3.88 -4.68 7.61
C SER A 13 -2.60 -4.65 6.77
N ILE A 14 -1.50 -5.23 7.24
CA ILE A 14 -0.28 -5.43 6.44
C ILE A 14 -0.54 -6.40 5.28
N LEU A 15 -1.24 -7.50 5.56
CA LEU A 15 -1.66 -8.46 4.53
C LEU A 15 -2.52 -7.80 3.45
N LEU A 16 -3.46 -6.95 3.85
CA LEU A 16 -4.29 -6.17 2.92
C LEU A 16 -3.46 -5.23 2.04
N VAL A 17 -2.43 -4.57 2.60
CA VAL A 17 -1.52 -3.72 1.82
C VAL A 17 -0.79 -4.54 0.75
N ILE A 18 -0.27 -5.71 1.12
CA ILE A 18 0.44 -6.59 0.18
C ILE A 18 -0.51 -7.07 -0.91
N LEU A 19 -1.74 -7.46 -0.55
CA LEU A 19 -2.78 -7.87 -1.50
C LEU A 19 -3.17 -6.74 -2.47
N LEU A 20 -3.35 -5.52 -1.97
CA LEU A 20 -3.61 -4.34 -2.78
C LEU A 20 -2.45 -4.06 -3.75
N TRP A 21 -1.23 -4.13 -3.24
CA TRP A 21 -0.02 -3.91 -4.04
C TRP A 21 0.10 -4.91 -5.18
N ILE A 22 -0.04 -6.21 -4.87
CA ILE A 22 -0.02 -7.29 -5.86
C ILE A 22 -1.17 -7.16 -6.84
N SER A 23 -2.38 -6.82 -6.38
CA SER A 23 -3.54 -6.61 -7.24
C SER A 23 -3.32 -5.51 -8.28
N ALA A 24 -2.68 -4.41 -7.89
CA ALA A 24 -2.37 -3.31 -8.80
C ALA A 24 -1.34 -3.70 -9.87
N ILE A 25 -0.42 -4.61 -9.56
CA ILE A 25 0.60 -5.10 -10.51
C ILE A 25 0.01 -6.14 -11.46
N LEU A 26 -0.74 -7.11 -10.93
CA LEU A 26 -1.28 -8.22 -11.71
C LEU A 26 -2.50 -7.81 -12.55
N TRP A 27 -3.30 -6.87 -12.05
CA TRP A 27 -4.58 -6.51 -12.67
C TRP A 27 -4.64 -5.02 -12.98
N ASN A 28 -4.42 -4.71 -14.26
CA ASN A 28 -4.56 -3.38 -14.81
C ASN A 28 -5.98 -3.22 -15.39
N PHE A 29 -6.98 -3.20 -14.52
CA PHE A 29 -8.36 -2.91 -14.94
C PHE A 29 -8.64 -1.42 -14.92
N ASP A 30 -9.40 -0.98 -15.90
CA ASP A 30 -9.93 0.37 -15.99
C ASP A 30 -11.39 0.34 -15.52
N ILE A 31 -11.67 1.04 -14.41
CA ILE A 31 -13.01 1.17 -13.87
C ILE A 31 -13.65 2.41 -14.49
N SER A 32 -14.56 2.20 -15.45
CA SER A 32 -15.34 3.29 -16.05
C SER A 32 -16.58 3.57 -15.20
N ILE A 33 -16.68 4.78 -14.64
CA ILE A 33 -17.88 5.28 -13.96
C ILE A 33 -18.39 6.49 -14.74
N GLY A 34 -19.41 6.26 -15.58
CA GLY A 34 -19.97 7.30 -16.45
C GLY A 34 -18.94 7.81 -17.46
N ARG A 35 -18.52 9.07 -17.34
CA ARG A 35 -17.48 9.69 -18.19
C ARG A 35 -16.05 9.60 -17.63
N PHE A 36 -15.89 9.09 -16.41
CA PHE A 36 -14.57 8.98 -15.78
C PHE A 36 -14.02 7.57 -15.95
N ASN A 37 -12.79 7.49 -16.47
CA ASN A 37 -12.04 6.24 -16.50
C ASN A 37 -10.99 6.26 -15.38
N ILE A 38 -11.13 5.37 -14.39
CA ILE A 38 -10.22 5.27 -13.27
C ILE A 38 -9.36 4.04 -13.49
N ASN A 39 -8.09 4.28 -13.81
CA ASN A 39 -7.10 3.20 -13.86
C ASN A 39 -6.85 2.66 -12.45
N TRP A 40 -7.07 1.36 -12.27
CA TRP A 40 -6.94 0.68 -10.97
C TRP A 40 -5.53 0.80 -10.40
N LEU A 41 -4.51 0.62 -11.24
CA LEU A 41 -3.11 0.74 -10.83
C LEU A 41 -2.84 2.15 -10.30
N TYR A 42 -3.25 3.18 -11.05
CA TYR A 42 -3.09 4.56 -10.61
C TYR A 42 -3.82 4.82 -9.28
N PHE A 43 -5.06 4.35 -9.16
CA PHE A 43 -5.86 4.51 -7.95
C PHE A 43 -5.20 3.85 -6.73
N VAL A 44 -4.70 2.63 -6.88
CA VAL A 44 -4.09 1.88 -5.79
C VAL A 44 -2.76 2.52 -5.36
N PHE A 45 -1.87 2.81 -6.32
CA PHE A 45 -0.53 3.34 -6.03
C PHE A 45 -0.49 4.80 -5.60
N PHE A 46 -1.35 5.66 -6.16
CA PHE A 46 -1.32 7.10 -5.87
C PHE A 46 -2.34 7.55 -4.85
N LYS A 47 -3.40 6.78 -4.59
CA LYS A 47 -4.42 7.14 -3.59
C LYS A 47 -4.45 6.20 -2.39
N LEU A 48 -4.66 4.90 -2.60
CA LEU A 48 -4.87 3.96 -1.50
C LEU A 48 -3.61 3.71 -0.66
N LEU A 49 -2.52 3.25 -1.28
CA LEU A 49 -1.29 2.93 -0.55
C LEU A 49 -0.65 4.15 0.14
N PRO A 50 -0.56 5.33 -0.49
CA PRO A 50 -0.02 6.51 0.18
C PRO A 50 -0.87 6.94 1.37
N ALA A 51 -2.20 6.91 1.25
CA ALA A 51 -3.10 7.22 2.36
C ALA A 51 -2.92 6.23 3.52
N LEU A 52 -2.83 4.93 3.23
CA LEU A 52 -2.54 3.91 4.24
C LEU A 52 -1.14 4.11 4.84
N GLY A 53 -0.13 4.44 4.04
CA GLY A 53 1.23 4.69 4.48
C GLY A 53 1.32 5.85 5.49
N ILE A 54 0.65 6.97 5.19
CA ILE A 54 0.54 8.11 6.11
C ILE A 54 -0.18 7.68 7.40
N LEU A 55 -1.26 6.91 7.29
CA LEU A 55 -1.99 6.40 8.45
C LEU A 55 -1.09 5.54 9.34
N TYR A 56 -0.26 4.65 8.76
CA TYR A 56 0.69 3.83 9.49
C TYR A 56 1.79 4.64 10.17
N ILE A 57 2.32 5.68 9.51
CA ILE A 57 3.31 6.58 10.12
C ILE A 57 2.70 7.31 11.32
N PHE A 58 1.47 7.80 11.18
CA PHE A 58 0.74 8.42 12.27
C PHE A 58 0.49 7.45 13.43
N LEU A 59 0.07 6.22 13.10
CA LEU A 59 -0.12 5.15 14.08
C LEU A 59 1.19 4.75 14.79
N ALA A 60 2.32 4.79 14.06
CA ALA A 60 3.63 4.49 14.60
C ALA A 60 4.03 5.49 15.69
N PHE A 61 3.73 6.77 15.49
CA PHE A 61 3.98 7.83 16.46
C PHE A 61 3.08 7.67 17.70
N LEU A 62 1.77 7.41 17.50
CA LEU A 62 0.80 7.18 18.57
C LEU A 62 1.14 5.94 19.42
N LEU A 63 1.49 4.83 18.78
CA LEU A 63 1.76 3.56 19.45
C LEU A 63 3.23 3.43 19.91
N LYS A 64 4.08 4.43 19.62
CA LYS A 64 5.55 4.40 19.81
C LYS A 64 6.21 3.15 19.21
N LYS A 65 5.61 2.61 18.14
CA LYS A 65 6.07 1.41 17.43
C LYS A 65 6.84 1.85 16.18
N TRP A 66 8.13 2.11 16.34
CA TRP A 66 9.03 2.60 15.28
C TRP A 66 9.07 1.72 14.01
N TRP A 67 8.87 0.41 14.15
CA TRP A 67 8.80 -0.52 13.01
C TRP A 67 7.66 -0.22 12.03
N LEU A 68 6.56 0.41 12.49
CA LEU A 68 5.46 0.81 11.61
C LEU A 68 5.83 1.97 10.68
N ILE A 69 6.85 2.76 11.03
CA ILE A 69 7.36 3.82 10.18
C ILE A 69 7.96 3.21 8.90
N LEU A 70 8.71 2.12 9.01
CA LEU A 70 9.30 1.42 7.85
C LEU A 70 8.22 0.92 6.88
N ILE A 71 7.14 0.35 7.43
CA ILE A 71 6.00 -0.14 6.64
C ILE A 71 5.27 1.03 5.97
N GLY A 72 5.02 2.11 6.71
CA GLY A 72 4.36 3.29 6.17
C GLY A 72 5.18 3.98 5.07
N LEU A 73 6.51 4.03 5.25
CA LEU A 73 7.43 4.55 4.24
C LEU A 73 7.44 3.65 2.99
N ALA A 74 7.48 2.33 3.16
CA ALA A 74 7.39 1.39 2.04
C ALA A 74 6.07 1.54 1.26
N CYS A 75 4.96 1.82 1.94
CA CYS A 75 3.68 2.15 1.30
C CYS A 75 3.75 3.46 0.49
N LEU A 76 4.38 4.51 1.02
CA LEU A 76 4.52 5.79 0.31
C LEU A 76 5.40 5.66 -0.94
N PHE A 77 6.49 4.91 -0.84
CA PHE A 77 7.41 4.67 -1.95
C PHE A 77 7.03 3.47 -2.82
N SER A 78 5.89 2.84 -2.55
CA SER A 78 5.43 1.63 -3.24
C SER A 78 5.44 1.77 -4.77
N PHE A 79 5.04 2.94 -5.29
CA PHE A 79 5.08 3.22 -6.72
C PHE A 79 6.50 3.15 -7.29
N PHE A 80 7.46 3.83 -6.65
CA PHE A 80 8.86 3.81 -7.08
C PHE A 80 9.46 2.41 -6.97
N ILE A 81 9.11 1.67 -5.91
CA ILE A 81 9.54 0.28 -5.70
C ILE A 81 9.04 -0.60 -6.84
N SER A 82 7.77 -0.49 -7.22
CA SER A 82 7.21 -1.25 -8.34
C SER A 82 7.82 -0.87 -9.68
N MET A 83 8.07 0.41 -9.93
CA MET A 83 8.71 0.86 -11.17
C MET A 83 10.15 0.33 -11.27
N PHE A 84 10.90 0.38 -10.16
CA PHE A 84 12.26 -0.16 -10.08
C PHE A 84 12.29 -1.69 -10.24
N LEU A 85 11.36 -2.41 -9.60
CA LEU A 85 11.21 -3.87 -9.81
C LEU A 85 10.87 -4.18 -11.27
N GLY A 86 9.96 -3.42 -11.88
CA GLY A 86 9.61 -3.59 -13.29
C GLY A 86 10.82 -3.44 -14.20
N TYR A 87 11.62 -2.40 -13.99
CA TYR A 87 12.88 -2.19 -14.71
C TYR A 87 13.88 -3.34 -14.51
N LEU A 88 14.03 -3.83 -13.26
CA LEU A 88 14.92 -4.96 -12.95
C LEU A 88 14.50 -6.28 -13.63
N PHE A 89 13.20 -6.56 -13.72
CA PHE A 89 12.69 -7.83 -14.25
C PHE A 89 12.46 -7.83 -15.76
N LEU A 90 12.05 -6.71 -16.35
CA LEU A 90 11.76 -6.62 -17.79
C LEU A 90 12.91 -6.04 -18.62
N GLY A 91 13.95 -5.51 -17.99
CA GLY A 91 15.05 -4.82 -18.68
C GLY A 91 14.69 -3.39 -19.08
N PRO A 92 15.67 -2.63 -19.63
CA PRO A 92 15.45 -1.28 -20.14
C PRO A 92 14.55 -1.22 -21.38
#